data_AF-A0A4Q5WTP4-F1
#
_entry.id   AF-A0A4Q5WTP4-F1
#
_cell.length_a   1.000
_cell.length_b   1.000
_cell.length_c   1.000
_cell.angle_alpha   90.00
_cell.angle_beta   90.00
_cell.angle_gamma   90.00
#
_symmetry.space_group_name_H-M   'P 1'
#
loop_
_entity.id
_entity.type
_entity.pdbx_description
1 polymer ?
#
loop_
_entity_poly.entity_id
_entity_poly.type
_entity_poly.pdbx_seq_one_letter_code
_entity_poly.pdbx_strand_id
1 'polypeptide(L)'
;MHRNLYAASLCLLLAACREHPQPVSAAPAPGATVDSNVLLLPATMEEQPPRIDSTPVNLRVRPDSSLRATVVPAARVPQKPLFEVLRPAQPDLQIFTISGNEERLLTAKSGTLIGVHRDAFVLPNGQVPSGPIRFTVQEFYGLGDALSADLTTRSGDRMLETGGMLYLEASSGRERLLLRPGATVDLAFPVSAPVPGMQLFRGSRQQGAMDWALLTGEPAAAQVPVYEPASFPGGMDEFKTYLVNNMAWPEEMLQPGKEAVLDLRFRVDPSGRALPLPVGADVPASFQGNIAAAFSRMPRWKPARRLGIAVSDSFTQTFRFGFRMSLSLGGDSRDTSVEPGRREVERFAASASTVQYYVFRSTRLGYLNCDRFLEDGRPLTEYLVQTGDSGDVQVRLVFHSLKSMIDGYRDGDLYRFPRVPPGERVTIVAVRQQGGRYAIAMEEGNTSTRHAGDFTYELVTEDVLKQKIKRLNRL
;
A
#
# COMPACT_ATOMS: atom_id res chain seq x y z
N MET A 1 -85.50 18.92 -15.02
CA MET A 1 -85.82 18.60 -13.62
C MET A 1 -84.52 18.29 -12.88
N HIS A 2 -84.25 19.05 -11.82
CA HIS A 2 -83.24 18.93 -10.73
C HIS A 2 -81.75 18.71 -11.12
N ARG A 3 -80.81 19.69 -11.08
CA ARG A 3 -80.29 20.64 -10.04
C ARG A 3 -79.56 20.00 -8.84
N ASN A 4 -78.24 20.24 -8.74
CA ASN A 4 -77.47 20.86 -7.62
C ASN A 4 -76.00 20.34 -7.59
N LEU A 5 -74.95 21.16 -7.79
CA LEU A 5 -74.28 22.08 -6.83
C LEU A 5 -73.70 21.29 -5.64
N TYR A 6 -72.38 21.29 -5.36
CA TYR A 6 -71.61 22.44 -4.85
C TYR A 6 -70.10 22.39 -5.19
N ALA A 7 -69.57 23.57 -5.49
CA ALA A 7 -68.17 23.96 -5.31
C ALA A 7 -68.00 24.66 -3.95
N ALA A 8 -66.83 24.59 -3.33
CA ALA A 8 -66.23 25.70 -2.56
C ALA A 8 -64.78 25.39 -2.13
N SER A 9 -63.90 26.34 -2.47
CA SER A 9 -62.53 26.53 -2.00
C SER A 9 -62.41 26.72 -0.48
N LEU A 10 -61.23 26.45 0.09
CA LEU A 10 -60.54 27.43 0.95
C LEU A 10 -59.05 27.11 1.14
N CYS A 11 -58.21 28.08 0.80
CA CYS A 11 -56.80 28.18 1.22
C CYS A 11 -56.71 28.39 2.74
N LEU A 12 -55.72 27.80 3.39
CA LEU A 12 -55.11 28.38 4.59
C LEU A 12 -53.66 27.91 4.77
N LEU A 13 -52.76 28.84 4.49
CA LEU A 13 -51.38 28.86 4.97
C LEU A 13 -51.39 28.99 6.50
N LEU A 14 -50.76 28.06 7.21
CA LEU A 14 -50.16 28.33 8.50
C LEU A 14 -48.78 27.68 8.56
N ALA A 15 -47.78 28.56 8.68
CA ALA A 15 -46.43 28.23 9.08
C ALA A 15 -46.43 27.74 10.53
N ALA A 16 -45.71 26.65 10.79
CA ALA A 16 -45.19 26.35 12.12
C ALA A 16 -43.82 25.70 11.94
N CYS A 17 -42.78 26.46 12.30
CA CYS A 17 -41.43 25.97 12.51
C CYS A 17 -41.43 24.83 13.55
N ARG A 18 -40.68 23.76 13.29
CA ARG A 18 -39.91 23.04 14.32
C ARG A 18 -38.88 22.08 13.71
N GLU A 19 -37.63 22.39 14.06
CA GLU A 19 -36.51 21.49 14.34
C GLU A 19 -35.90 20.64 13.21
N HIS A 20 -34.65 21.00 12.88
CA HIS A 20 -33.67 20.15 12.19
C HIS A 20 -33.48 18.80 12.90
N PRO A 21 -33.51 17.68 12.17
CA PRO A 21 -32.60 16.57 12.41
C PRO A 21 -31.31 16.81 11.61
N GLN A 22 -30.19 16.74 12.32
CA GLN A 22 -28.84 16.66 11.77
C GLN A 22 -28.75 15.63 10.63
N PRO A 23 -27.90 15.83 9.60
CA PRO A 23 -27.60 14.77 8.65
C PRO A 23 -26.91 13.64 9.40
N VAL A 24 -27.65 12.55 9.63
CA VAL A 24 -27.08 11.30 10.12
C VAL A 24 -26.07 10.84 9.08
N SER A 25 -24.81 10.86 9.48
CA SER A 25 -23.67 10.30 8.76
C SER A 25 -24.07 8.98 8.11
N ALA A 26 -24.04 8.94 6.77
CA ALA A 26 -24.23 7.71 6.03
C ALA A 26 -23.23 6.68 6.55
N ALA A 27 -23.74 5.55 7.03
CA ALA A 27 -22.92 4.41 7.39
C ALA A 27 -22.08 3.98 6.17
N PRO A 28 -20.80 3.64 6.34
CA PRO A 28 -19.99 3.15 5.23
C PRO A 28 -20.60 1.85 4.70
N ALA A 29 -20.68 1.73 3.38
CA ALA A 29 -21.05 0.49 2.69
C ALA A 29 -20.15 -0.68 3.16
N PRO A 30 -20.67 -1.92 3.25
CA PRO A 30 -19.90 -3.05 3.73
C PRO A 30 -18.73 -3.32 2.77
N GLY A 31 -17.52 -3.04 3.24
CA GLY A 31 -16.28 -3.29 2.53
C GLY A 31 -16.04 -4.79 2.35
N ALA A 32 -15.51 -5.15 1.18
CA ALA A 32 -14.87 -6.45 1.01
C ALA A 32 -13.61 -6.48 1.90
N THR A 33 -13.68 -7.22 3.01
CA THR A 33 -12.51 -7.49 3.85
C THR A 33 -11.71 -8.62 3.20
N VAL A 34 -10.61 -8.26 2.55
CA VAL A 34 -9.46 -9.16 2.50
C VAL A 34 -8.99 -9.27 3.95
N ASP A 35 -9.03 -10.47 4.53
CA ASP A 35 -8.59 -10.70 5.90
C ASP A 35 -7.15 -10.18 6.07
N SER A 36 -7.04 -9.04 6.72
CA SER A 36 -5.90 -8.69 7.54
C SER A 36 -6.40 -8.65 8.97
N ASN A 37 -6.60 -9.82 9.58
CA ASN A 37 -6.49 -9.88 11.04
C ASN A 37 -5.01 -9.64 11.36
N VAL A 38 -4.63 -8.36 11.46
CA VAL A 38 -3.46 -7.97 12.23
C VAL A 38 -3.85 -8.20 13.69
N LEU A 39 -3.45 -9.34 14.22
CA LEU A 39 -3.37 -9.55 15.66
C LEU A 39 -2.32 -8.56 16.20
N LEU A 40 -2.79 -7.39 16.66
CA LEU A 40 -2.03 -6.59 17.61
C LEU A 40 -2.05 -7.35 18.92
N LEU A 41 -0.94 -8.02 19.25
CA LEU A 41 -0.74 -8.50 20.61
C LEU A 41 -0.57 -7.28 21.53
N PRO A 42 -1.31 -7.18 22.65
CA PRO A 42 -1.05 -6.16 23.65
C PRO A 42 0.31 -6.40 24.31
N ALA A 43 1.02 -5.32 24.58
CA ALA A 43 2.20 -5.33 25.41
C ALA A 43 1.82 -5.72 26.84
N THR A 44 2.44 -6.79 27.37
CA THR A 44 3.10 -6.85 28.69
C THR A 44 3.58 -8.27 29.00
N MET A 45 4.87 -8.43 29.25
CA MET A 45 5.43 -9.00 30.48
C MET A 45 6.94 -8.79 30.46
N GLU A 46 7.46 -8.19 31.53
CA GLU A 46 8.88 -7.93 31.78
C GLU A 46 9.66 -9.25 31.86
N GLU A 47 10.77 -9.34 31.12
CA GLU A 47 11.89 -10.19 31.50
C GLU A 47 13.13 -9.31 31.66
N GLN A 48 13.69 -9.38 32.86
CA GLN A 48 14.90 -8.69 33.31
C GLN A 48 16.13 -9.22 32.54
N PRO A 49 17.02 -8.37 32.02
CA PRO A 49 18.22 -8.86 31.34
C PRO A 49 19.20 -9.50 32.33
N PRO A 50 19.98 -10.52 31.92
CA PRO A 50 20.95 -11.18 32.79
C PRO A 50 22.07 -10.23 33.20
N ARG A 51 22.48 -10.32 34.47
CA ARG A 51 23.64 -9.60 35.03
C ARG A 51 24.92 -10.08 34.34
N ILE A 52 25.64 -9.14 33.73
CA ILE A 52 27.03 -9.34 33.31
C ILE A 52 27.92 -8.99 34.50
N ASP A 53 28.61 -10.00 35.03
CA ASP A 53 29.68 -9.83 36.02
C ASP A 53 30.94 -9.35 35.27
N SER A 54 31.42 -8.16 35.60
CA SER A 54 32.61 -7.55 35.00
C SER A 54 33.81 -7.74 35.92
N THR A 55 34.62 -8.76 35.64
CA THR A 55 36.00 -8.81 36.15
C THR A 55 36.95 -8.15 35.13
N PRO A 56 37.63 -7.05 35.48
CA PRO A 56 38.56 -6.40 34.57
C PRO A 56 39.92 -7.13 34.52
N VAL A 57 40.32 -7.58 33.32
CA VAL A 57 41.67 -8.07 33.05
C VAL A 57 42.56 -6.88 32.67
N ASN A 58 43.56 -6.59 33.51
CA ASN A 58 44.60 -5.60 33.22
C ASN A 58 45.69 -6.22 32.32
N LEU A 59 45.79 -5.79 31.07
CA LEU A 59 46.94 -6.07 30.21
C LEU A 59 47.92 -4.89 30.28
N ARG A 60 49.06 -5.10 30.96
CA ARG A 60 50.22 -4.21 30.91
C ARG A 60 50.98 -4.43 29.60
N VAL A 61 51.02 -3.42 28.73
CA VAL A 61 51.92 -3.39 27.56
C VAL A 61 53.14 -2.54 27.92
N ARG A 62 54.34 -3.10 27.70
CA ARG A 62 55.64 -2.40 27.85
C ARG A 62 55.87 -1.48 26.64
N PRO A 63 56.51 -0.31 26.82
CA PRO A 63 56.85 0.55 25.69
C PRO A 63 58.13 0.04 25.02
N ASP A 64 58.11 -0.06 23.70
CA ASP A 64 59.35 -0.01 22.93
C ASP A 64 59.31 1.18 21.97
N SER A 65 60.44 1.87 21.96
CA SER A 65 60.70 3.15 21.33
C SER A 65 61.23 2.94 19.93
N SER A 66 60.54 3.52 18.95
CA SER A 66 61.07 4.20 17.76
C SER A 66 60.06 4.04 16.64
N LEU A 67 59.54 5.15 16.12
CA LEU A 67 59.18 5.32 14.71
C LEU A 67 58.79 6.79 14.48
N ARG A 68 59.36 7.35 13.42
CA ARG A 68 59.37 8.77 13.05
C ARG A 68 57.98 9.27 12.68
N ALA A 69 57.68 10.50 13.09
CA ALA A 69 56.44 11.20 12.76
C ALA A 69 56.34 11.41 11.24
N THR A 70 55.35 10.75 10.63
CA THR A 70 54.83 11.13 9.32
C THR A 70 53.55 11.90 9.60
N VAL A 71 53.53 13.20 9.26
CA VAL A 71 52.31 14.02 9.36
C VAL A 71 51.34 13.50 8.30
N VAL A 72 50.40 12.65 8.73
CA VAL A 72 49.23 12.29 7.95
C VAL A 72 48.27 13.47 8.03
N PRO A 73 47.83 14.09 6.92
CA PRO A 73 46.82 15.13 6.97
C PRO A 73 45.57 14.55 7.63
N ALA A 74 45.02 15.29 8.61
CA ALA A 74 43.87 14.87 9.40
C ALA A 74 42.76 14.36 8.47
N ALA A 75 42.48 13.06 8.56
CA ALA A 75 41.32 12.47 7.93
C ALA A 75 40.11 13.29 8.37
N ARG A 76 39.39 13.89 7.41
CA ARG A 76 38.09 14.51 7.68
C ARG A 76 37.23 13.44 8.33
N VAL A 77 36.91 13.64 9.61
CA VAL A 77 35.90 12.83 10.30
C VAL A 77 34.62 12.96 9.47
N PRO A 78 34.02 11.87 8.99
CA PRO A 78 32.75 11.96 8.28
C PRO A 78 31.72 12.54 9.25
N GLN A 79 31.30 13.79 9.00
CA GLN A 79 30.20 14.40 9.72
C GLN A 79 28.94 13.55 9.46
N LYS A 80 28.16 13.28 10.51
CA LYS A 80 26.86 12.64 10.35
C LYS A 80 25.99 13.49 9.42
N PRO A 81 25.28 12.90 8.44
CA PRO A 81 24.38 13.68 7.58
C PRO A 81 23.30 14.32 8.46
N LEU A 82 23.08 15.63 8.29
CA LEU A 82 22.20 16.41 9.17
C LEU A 82 20.74 15.92 9.12
N PHE A 83 20.34 15.30 8.00
CA PHE A 83 19.01 14.68 7.85
C PHE A 83 18.81 13.41 8.70
N GLU A 84 19.87 12.85 9.33
CA GLU A 84 19.72 11.76 10.32
C GLU A 84 18.80 12.18 11.48
N VAL A 85 18.74 13.47 11.81
CA VAL A 85 17.84 14.00 12.84
C VAL A 85 16.36 13.78 12.51
N LEU A 86 16.01 13.62 11.23
CA LEU A 86 14.61 13.44 10.82
C LEU A 86 14.12 12.01 11.02
N ARG A 87 15.01 11.06 11.35
CA ARG A 87 14.69 9.64 11.52
C ARG A 87 13.47 9.34 12.41
N PRO A 88 13.23 10.05 13.53
CA PRO A 88 12.04 9.82 14.37
C PRO A 88 10.69 10.09 13.67
N ALA A 89 10.69 10.78 12.51
CA ALA A 89 9.49 11.00 11.70
C ALA A 89 9.32 10.00 10.56
N GLN A 90 10.18 8.99 10.46
CA GLN A 90 10.03 7.94 9.45
C GLN A 90 8.77 7.10 9.70
N PRO A 91 8.15 6.57 8.62
CA PRO A 91 7.14 5.52 8.73
C PRO A 91 7.67 4.29 9.48
N ASP A 92 6.78 3.63 10.22
CA ASP A 92 7.13 2.42 10.96
C ASP A 92 7.62 1.30 10.04
N LEU A 93 8.61 0.55 10.53
CA LEU A 93 8.97 -0.74 9.94
C LEU A 93 7.83 -1.75 10.14
N GLN A 94 7.53 -2.48 9.08
CA GLN A 94 6.58 -3.58 9.08
C GLN A 94 7.35 -4.88 8.97
N ILE A 95 7.01 -5.86 9.81
CA ILE A 95 7.74 -7.11 9.88
C ILE A 95 6.78 -8.27 9.68
N PHE A 96 7.09 -9.09 8.68
CA PHE A 96 6.39 -10.32 8.36
C PHE A 96 7.27 -11.50 8.70
N THR A 97 6.69 -12.55 9.29
CA THR A 97 7.36 -13.82 9.48
C THR A 97 6.85 -14.80 8.44
N ILE A 98 7.73 -15.35 7.61
CA ILE A 98 7.40 -16.26 6.52
C ILE A 98 8.24 -17.52 6.56
N SER A 99 7.75 -18.59 5.93
CA SER A 99 8.54 -19.78 5.66
C SER A 99 9.26 -19.65 4.32
N GLY A 100 10.51 -20.11 4.25
CA GLY A 100 11.31 -20.04 3.01
C GLY A 100 10.84 -20.99 1.91
N ASN A 101 10.08 -22.04 2.22
CA ASN A 101 9.68 -23.12 1.29
C ASN A 101 8.27 -22.94 0.66
N GLU A 102 7.61 -21.83 0.95
CA GLU A 102 6.25 -21.52 0.51
C GLU A 102 6.19 -20.18 -0.23
N GLU A 103 5.22 -20.04 -1.13
CA GLU A 103 4.88 -18.74 -1.72
C GLU A 103 4.04 -17.92 -0.73
N ARG A 104 4.32 -16.62 -0.64
CA ARG A 104 3.59 -15.71 0.24
C ARG A 104 3.33 -14.39 -0.47
N LEU A 105 2.07 -13.96 -0.46
CA LEU A 105 1.70 -12.59 -0.78
C LEU A 105 1.65 -11.78 0.53
N LEU A 106 2.48 -10.75 0.63
CA LEU A 106 2.48 -9.81 1.74
C LEU A 106 1.74 -8.55 1.31
N THR A 107 0.87 -8.03 2.17
CA THR A 107 0.19 -6.74 1.98
C THR A 107 0.71 -5.80 3.05
N ALA A 108 1.44 -4.76 2.63
CA ALA A 108 1.94 -3.73 3.54
C ALA A 108 0.86 -2.66 3.82
N LYS A 109 1.03 -1.88 4.89
CA LYS A 109 0.03 -0.93 5.42
C LYS A 109 -0.41 0.11 4.39
N SER A 110 0.48 0.57 3.50
CA SER A 110 0.13 1.54 2.45
C SER A 110 -0.45 0.89 1.19
N GLY A 111 -0.65 -0.44 1.20
CA GLY A 111 -1.28 -1.19 0.12
C GLY A 111 -0.32 -1.84 -0.86
N THR A 112 1.00 -1.70 -0.67
CA THR A 112 2.00 -2.42 -1.47
C THR A 112 1.80 -3.91 -1.35
N LEU A 113 1.76 -4.60 -2.49
CA LEU A 113 1.74 -6.07 -2.53
C LEU A 113 3.14 -6.58 -2.85
N ILE A 114 3.61 -7.55 -2.08
CA ILE A 114 4.93 -8.15 -2.26
C ILE A 114 4.76 -9.65 -2.40
N GLY A 115 5.02 -10.16 -3.60
CA GLY A 115 5.03 -11.58 -3.90
C GLY A 115 6.40 -12.18 -3.60
N VAL A 116 6.45 -13.04 -2.60
CA VAL A 116 7.64 -13.79 -2.21
C VAL A 116 7.50 -15.23 -2.68
N HIS A 117 8.42 -15.64 -3.57
CA HIS A 117 8.42 -16.98 -4.15
C HIS A 117 9.10 -17.99 -3.22
N ARG A 118 8.71 -19.26 -3.38
CA ARG A 118 9.34 -20.35 -2.65
C ARG A 118 10.84 -20.46 -2.96
N ASP A 119 11.61 -20.80 -1.94
CA ASP A 119 13.05 -20.98 -1.97
C ASP A 119 13.80 -19.74 -2.50
N ALA A 120 13.20 -18.54 -2.46
CA ALA A 120 13.79 -17.34 -3.06
C ALA A 120 15.06 -16.85 -2.35
N PHE A 121 15.27 -17.22 -1.09
CA PHE A 121 16.34 -16.66 -0.26
C PHE A 121 17.47 -17.64 0.02
N VAL A 122 18.68 -17.10 0.11
CA VAL A 122 19.90 -17.79 0.54
C VAL A 122 20.67 -16.93 1.53
N LEU A 123 21.44 -17.59 2.38
CA LEU A 123 22.48 -16.96 3.19
C LEU A 123 23.60 -16.40 2.28
N PRO A 124 24.45 -15.48 2.76
CA PRO A 124 25.58 -14.96 1.98
C PRO A 124 26.55 -16.05 1.49
N ASN A 125 26.62 -17.18 2.18
CA ASN A 125 27.40 -18.36 1.77
C ASN A 125 26.70 -19.25 0.73
N GLY A 126 25.49 -18.90 0.29
CA GLY A 126 24.70 -19.64 -0.70
C GLY A 126 23.79 -20.75 -0.12
N GLN A 127 23.84 -21.02 1.19
CA GLN A 127 23.00 -22.04 1.82
C GLN A 127 21.54 -21.56 2.00
N VAL A 128 20.60 -22.50 2.00
CA VAL A 128 19.18 -22.21 2.26
C VAL A 128 18.99 -21.97 3.77
N PRO A 129 18.29 -20.90 4.18
CA PRO A 129 18.01 -20.65 5.59
C PRO A 129 17.11 -21.77 6.16
N SER A 130 17.47 -22.29 7.34
CA SER A 130 16.74 -23.37 8.02
C SER A 130 15.60 -22.88 8.92
N GLY A 131 15.61 -21.59 9.29
CA GLY A 131 14.65 -20.98 10.20
C GLY A 131 13.59 -20.12 9.49
N PRO A 132 12.63 -19.57 10.26
CA PRO A 132 11.68 -18.61 9.72
C PRO A 132 12.40 -17.37 9.22
N ILE A 133 11.90 -16.81 8.12
CA ILE A 133 12.45 -15.60 7.52
C ILE A 133 11.67 -14.40 8.06
N ARG A 134 12.40 -13.46 8.65
CA ARG A 134 11.91 -12.12 8.99
C ARG A 134 12.04 -11.23 7.77
N PHE A 135 10.91 -10.88 7.16
CA PHE A 135 10.83 -9.98 6.02
C PHE A 135 10.38 -8.59 6.47
N THR A 136 11.27 -7.61 6.37
CA THR A 136 11.08 -6.23 6.81
C THR A 136 10.75 -5.35 5.62
N VAL A 137 9.72 -4.51 5.78
CA VAL A 137 9.22 -3.56 4.77
C VAL A 137 9.09 -2.18 5.39
N GLN A 138 9.55 -1.16 4.68
CA GLN A 138 9.26 0.24 4.97
C GLN A 138 8.76 0.91 3.69
N GLU A 139 7.69 1.70 3.79
CA GLU A 139 7.02 2.33 2.65
C GLU A 139 7.13 3.86 2.76
N PHE A 140 7.54 4.53 1.68
CA PHE A 140 7.63 5.99 1.60
C PHE A 140 6.88 6.48 0.35
N TYR A 141 5.56 6.67 0.50
CA TYR A 141 4.71 7.19 -0.59
C TYR A 141 4.58 8.72 -0.55
N GLY A 142 4.79 9.34 0.60
CA GLY A 142 4.86 10.79 0.74
C GLY A 142 6.29 11.33 0.66
N LEU A 143 6.47 12.55 0.13
CA LEU A 143 7.79 13.19 0.03
C LEU A 143 8.39 13.50 1.40
N GLY A 144 7.58 13.83 2.41
CA GLY A 144 8.02 13.98 3.79
C GLY A 144 8.52 12.66 4.38
N ASP A 145 7.84 11.55 4.12
CA ASP A 145 8.28 10.22 4.57
C ASP A 145 9.66 9.91 3.99
N ALA A 146 9.83 10.11 2.68
CA ALA A 146 11.09 9.88 1.99
C ALA A 146 12.19 10.85 2.46
N LEU A 147 11.86 12.13 2.71
CA LEU A 147 12.76 13.13 3.28
C LEU A 147 13.30 12.70 4.65
N SER A 148 12.43 12.15 5.51
CA SER A 148 12.81 11.69 6.85
C SER A 148 13.75 10.48 6.84
N ALA A 149 13.77 9.73 5.73
CA ALA A 149 14.70 8.64 5.46
C ALA A 149 15.95 9.07 4.68
N ASP A 150 16.15 10.38 4.52
CA ASP A 150 17.24 10.96 3.75
C ASP A 150 17.31 10.35 2.33
N LEU A 151 16.14 10.24 1.68
CA LEU A 151 16.00 9.83 0.30
C LEU A 151 15.87 11.07 -0.60
N THR A 152 16.07 10.86 -1.90
CA THR A 152 15.95 11.87 -2.97
C THR A 152 15.12 11.28 -4.11
N THR A 153 14.82 12.05 -5.16
CA THR A 153 14.26 11.55 -6.42
C THR A 153 15.20 11.93 -7.56
N ARG A 154 16.43 11.42 -7.48
CA ARG A 154 17.50 11.71 -8.44
C ARG A 154 18.16 10.45 -8.97
N SER A 155 18.48 10.45 -10.25
CA SER A 155 19.28 9.43 -10.93
C SER A 155 20.41 10.12 -11.69
N GLY A 156 21.61 10.14 -11.10
CA GLY A 156 22.70 10.98 -11.61
C GLY A 156 22.26 12.44 -11.67
N ASP A 157 22.36 13.10 -12.81
CA ASP A 157 21.92 14.51 -12.95
C ASP A 157 20.47 14.68 -13.39
N ARG A 158 19.68 13.59 -13.41
CA ARG A 158 18.28 13.62 -13.85
C ARG A 158 17.34 13.54 -12.66
N MET A 159 16.27 14.34 -12.73
CA MET A 159 15.19 14.28 -11.75
C MET A 159 14.23 13.13 -12.07
N LEU A 160 13.64 12.60 -11.01
CA LEU A 160 12.61 11.56 -11.07
C LEU A 160 11.30 12.09 -10.49
N GLU A 161 10.18 11.60 -11.02
CA GLU A 161 8.84 11.74 -10.45
C GLU A 161 8.48 10.43 -9.77
N THR A 162 8.15 10.49 -8.48
CA THR A 162 7.96 9.27 -7.69
C THR A 162 6.54 8.75 -7.62
N GLY A 163 6.41 7.44 -7.84
CA GLY A 163 5.25 6.62 -7.51
C GLY A 163 5.33 5.97 -6.13
N GLY A 164 6.50 6.00 -5.47
CA GLY A 164 6.74 5.51 -4.13
C GLY A 164 8.05 4.73 -3.97
N MET A 165 8.66 4.84 -2.80
CA MET A 165 9.92 4.16 -2.44
C MET A 165 9.68 3.09 -1.38
N LEU A 166 10.47 2.03 -1.43
CA LEU A 166 10.45 0.93 -0.47
C LEU A 166 11.85 0.66 0.07
N TYR A 167 11.93 0.26 1.34
CA TYR A 167 13.06 -0.49 1.87
C TYR A 167 12.62 -1.93 2.16
N LEU A 168 13.32 -2.90 1.56
CA LEU A 168 13.07 -4.33 1.76
C LEU A 168 14.30 -5.02 2.33
N GLU A 169 14.09 -5.88 3.33
CA GLU A 169 15.14 -6.72 3.89
C GLU A 169 14.58 -8.08 4.31
N ALA A 170 15.39 -9.13 4.14
CA ALA A 170 15.09 -10.46 4.67
C ALA A 170 16.23 -10.91 5.59
N SER A 171 15.90 -11.56 6.70
CA SER A 171 16.86 -12.12 7.64
C SER A 171 16.38 -13.44 8.21
N SER A 172 17.31 -14.31 8.60
CA SER A 172 17.05 -15.53 9.38
C SER A 172 17.96 -15.51 10.60
N GLY A 173 17.39 -15.48 11.79
CA GLY A 173 18.15 -15.24 13.02
C GLY A 173 18.86 -13.88 12.98
N ARG A 174 20.20 -13.89 13.01
CA ARG A 174 21.04 -12.68 12.93
C ARG A 174 21.60 -12.42 11.54
N GLU A 175 21.40 -13.34 10.59
CA GLU A 175 22.01 -13.26 9.27
C GLU A 175 21.03 -12.63 8.28
N ARG A 176 21.53 -11.64 7.54
CA ARG A 176 20.80 -11.04 6.42
C ARG A 176 20.84 -11.99 5.22
N LEU A 177 19.69 -12.18 4.59
CA LEU A 177 19.52 -13.03 3.43
C LEU A 177 19.67 -12.24 2.13
N LEU A 178 20.07 -12.95 1.08
CA LEU A 178 20.09 -12.49 -0.29
C LEU A 178 19.02 -13.25 -1.08
N LEU A 179 18.63 -12.70 -2.24
CA LEU A 179 17.89 -13.49 -3.21
C LEU A 179 18.85 -14.46 -3.91
N ARG A 180 18.41 -15.70 -4.08
CA ARG A 180 19.12 -16.72 -4.86
C ARG A 180 19.29 -16.23 -6.30
N PRO A 181 20.39 -16.56 -7.00
CA PRO A 181 20.53 -16.22 -8.42
C PRO A 181 19.33 -16.69 -9.25
N GLY A 182 18.74 -15.77 -10.02
CA GLY A 182 17.54 -16.02 -10.83
C GLY A 182 16.21 -15.93 -10.07
N ALA A 183 16.22 -15.84 -8.73
CA ALA A 183 15.02 -15.59 -7.95
C ALA A 183 14.66 -14.09 -7.94
N THR A 184 13.37 -13.80 -7.86
CA THR A 184 12.84 -12.44 -7.79
C THR A 184 11.87 -12.29 -6.63
N VAL A 185 11.63 -11.04 -6.23
CA VAL A 185 10.41 -10.63 -5.53
C VAL A 185 9.53 -9.84 -6.48
N ASP A 186 8.23 -10.13 -6.48
CA ASP A 186 7.26 -9.36 -7.24
C ASP A 186 6.76 -8.20 -6.38
N LEU A 187 6.67 -7.01 -6.95
CA LEU A 187 6.31 -5.77 -6.25
C LEU A 187 5.15 -5.12 -7.00
N ALA A 188 4.07 -4.84 -6.28
CA ALA A 188 2.96 -4.05 -6.78
C ALA A 188 2.85 -2.75 -5.96
N PHE A 189 3.16 -1.63 -6.60
CA PHE A 189 3.01 -0.28 -6.02
C PHE A 189 1.58 0.21 -6.30
N PRO A 190 0.76 0.53 -5.27
CA PRO A 190 -0.61 0.98 -5.46
C PRO A 190 -0.62 2.37 -6.09
N VAL A 191 -1.55 2.57 -7.03
CA VAL A 191 -1.73 3.83 -7.74
C VAL A 191 -3.21 4.09 -7.99
N SER A 192 -3.65 5.32 -7.74
CA SER A 192 -5.04 5.74 -8.01
C SER A 192 -5.28 6.01 -9.50
N ALA A 193 -4.30 6.62 -10.17
CA ALA A 193 -4.33 6.92 -11.60
C ALA A 193 -2.95 6.62 -12.21
N PRO A 194 -2.79 5.59 -13.06
CA PRO A 194 -1.52 5.28 -13.66
C PRO A 194 -1.02 6.38 -14.59
N VAL A 195 0.29 6.51 -14.61
CA VAL A 195 1.09 7.46 -15.35
C VAL A 195 2.10 6.63 -16.15
N PRO A 196 2.19 6.83 -17.47
CA PRO A 196 3.09 6.03 -18.30
C PRO A 196 4.56 6.35 -18.00
N GLY A 197 5.42 5.37 -18.29
CA GLY A 197 6.88 5.51 -18.17
C GLY A 197 7.45 5.21 -16.79
N MET A 198 6.66 4.69 -15.84
CA MET A 198 7.16 4.22 -14.55
C MET A 198 8.06 2.99 -14.71
N GLN A 199 9.18 2.98 -13.99
CA GLN A 199 10.23 1.99 -14.01
C GLN A 199 10.73 1.71 -12.59
N LEU A 200 11.40 0.58 -12.40
CA LEU A 200 12.00 0.23 -11.12
C LEU A 200 13.44 0.73 -11.06
N PHE A 201 13.77 1.43 -9.98
CA PHE A 201 15.11 1.91 -9.68
C PHE A 201 15.62 1.28 -8.39
N ARG A 202 16.94 1.20 -8.27
CA ARG A 202 17.65 0.72 -7.09
C ARG A 202 18.43 1.85 -6.45
N GLY A 203 18.22 2.01 -5.15
CA GLY A 203 18.90 3.01 -4.36
C GLY A 203 20.28 2.56 -3.92
N SER A 204 21.24 3.45 -4.02
CA SER A 204 22.55 3.32 -3.40
C SER A 204 22.96 4.63 -2.77
N ARG A 205 23.62 4.59 -1.61
CA ARG A 205 24.17 5.81 -1.02
C ARG A 205 25.58 6.05 -1.57
N GLN A 206 25.76 7.14 -2.30
CA GLN A 206 27.06 7.60 -2.77
C GLN A 206 27.46 8.85 -1.98
N GLN A 207 28.59 8.80 -1.28
CA GLN A 207 29.07 9.91 -0.45
C GLN A 207 28.02 10.43 0.58
N GLY A 208 27.16 9.53 1.06
CA GLY A 208 26.07 9.85 2.01
C GLY A 208 24.71 10.11 1.35
N ALA A 209 24.69 10.66 0.14
CA ALA A 209 23.45 10.98 -0.57
C ALA A 209 22.85 9.75 -1.27
N MET A 210 21.52 9.63 -1.23
CA MET A 210 20.80 8.60 -1.98
C MET A 210 20.80 8.94 -3.48
N ASP A 211 21.20 7.98 -4.31
CA ASP A 211 21.10 8.04 -5.77
C ASP A 211 20.45 6.76 -6.32
N TRP A 212 19.57 6.93 -7.31
CA TRP A 212 18.76 5.86 -7.88
C TRP A 212 19.29 5.45 -9.24
N ALA A 213 19.72 4.20 -9.37
CA ALA A 213 20.11 3.64 -10.65
C ALA A 213 18.93 2.85 -11.26
N LEU A 214 18.61 3.10 -12.52
CA LEU A 214 17.60 2.34 -13.25
C LEU A 214 17.98 0.86 -13.27
N LEU A 215 17.07 -0.02 -12.87
CA LEU A 215 17.26 -1.47 -13.00
C LEU A 215 17.03 -1.87 -14.47
N THR A 216 18.11 -1.94 -15.23
CA THR A 216 18.10 -2.36 -16.63
C THR A 216 18.18 -3.89 -16.75
N GLY A 217 17.49 -4.47 -17.73
CA GLY A 217 17.56 -5.91 -18.01
C GLY A 217 16.66 -6.82 -17.15
N GLU A 218 15.87 -6.25 -16.23
CA GLU A 218 14.74 -6.97 -15.66
C GLU A 218 13.71 -7.24 -16.77
N PRO A 219 13.08 -8.43 -16.83
CA PRO A 219 12.08 -8.71 -17.85
C PRO A 219 11.04 -7.60 -17.77
N ALA A 220 10.87 -6.85 -18.88
CA ALA A 220 9.85 -5.82 -19.03
C ALA A 220 8.59 -6.36 -18.39
N ALA A 221 8.08 -5.65 -17.37
CA ALA A 221 7.00 -6.10 -16.50
C ALA A 221 6.10 -7.03 -17.29
N ALA A 222 6.29 -8.35 -17.15
CA ALA A 222 5.33 -9.27 -17.71
C ALA A 222 4.04 -8.76 -17.10
N GLN A 223 3.06 -8.40 -17.93
CA GLN A 223 1.76 -7.93 -17.46
C GLN A 223 1.10 -9.13 -16.79
N VAL A 224 1.64 -9.56 -15.65
CA VAL A 224 1.01 -10.48 -14.74
C VAL A 224 -0.22 -9.71 -14.30
N PRO A 225 -1.42 -10.20 -14.61
CA PRO A 225 -2.63 -9.57 -14.13
C PRO A 225 -2.46 -9.41 -12.61
N VAL A 226 -2.56 -8.17 -12.14
CA VAL A 226 -2.42 -7.86 -10.71
C VAL A 226 -3.40 -8.71 -9.89
N TYR A 227 -4.55 -9.02 -10.49
CA TYR A 227 -5.59 -9.85 -9.94
C TYR A 227 -6.22 -10.75 -11.01
N GLU A 228 -6.24 -12.05 -10.76
CA GLU A 228 -7.08 -13.03 -11.42
C GLU A 228 -8.13 -13.51 -10.41
N PRO A 229 -9.45 -13.33 -10.67
CA PRO A 229 -10.48 -13.79 -9.74
C PRO A 229 -10.56 -15.32 -9.68
N ALA A 230 -11.07 -15.85 -8.57
CA ALA A 230 -11.32 -17.28 -8.48
C ALA A 230 -12.43 -17.67 -9.47
N SER A 231 -12.35 -18.87 -10.01
CA SER A 231 -13.32 -19.36 -11.01
C SER A 231 -13.72 -20.81 -10.73
N PHE A 232 -15.03 -21.05 -10.81
CA PHE A 232 -15.58 -22.39 -10.73
C PHE A 232 -15.26 -23.19 -12.00
N PRO A 233 -15.02 -24.52 -11.93
CA PRO A 233 -14.83 -25.34 -13.11
C PRO A 233 -16.03 -25.24 -14.06
N GLY A 234 -15.80 -24.85 -15.32
CA GLY A 234 -16.87 -24.59 -16.28
C GLY A 234 -17.51 -23.20 -16.20
N GLY A 235 -17.03 -22.33 -15.29
CA GLY A 235 -17.46 -20.95 -15.18
C GLY A 235 -18.69 -20.75 -14.30
N MET A 236 -19.22 -19.53 -14.30
CA MET A 236 -20.26 -19.11 -13.35
C MET A 236 -21.62 -19.76 -13.63
N ASP A 237 -21.91 -20.13 -14.87
CA ASP A 237 -23.17 -20.80 -15.22
C ASP A 237 -23.20 -22.23 -14.69
N GLU A 238 -22.08 -22.96 -14.78
CA GLU A 238 -21.93 -24.27 -14.15
C GLU A 238 -21.97 -24.20 -12.63
N PHE A 239 -21.41 -23.14 -12.03
CA PHE A 239 -21.54 -22.91 -10.60
C PHE A 239 -23.01 -22.77 -10.17
N LYS A 240 -23.80 -21.99 -10.91
CA LYS A 240 -25.24 -21.83 -10.65
C LYS A 240 -25.99 -23.15 -10.77
N THR A 241 -25.74 -23.89 -11.85
CA THR A 241 -26.31 -25.23 -12.06
C THR A 241 -25.94 -26.18 -10.92
N TYR A 242 -24.69 -26.19 -10.48
CA TYR A 242 -24.23 -26.97 -9.34
C TYR A 242 -25.04 -26.65 -8.07
N LEU A 243 -25.19 -25.37 -7.73
CA LEU A 243 -25.94 -24.92 -6.56
C LEU A 243 -27.41 -25.33 -6.64
N VAL A 244 -28.05 -25.14 -7.78
CA VAL A 244 -29.44 -25.53 -8.05
C VAL A 244 -29.68 -27.03 -7.84
N ASN A 245 -28.72 -27.87 -8.25
CA ASN A 245 -28.85 -29.32 -8.25
C ASN A 245 -28.39 -29.99 -6.94
N ASN A 246 -27.49 -29.36 -6.19
CA ASN A 246 -26.86 -29.96 -5.01
C ASN A 246 -27.35 -29.38 -3.69
N MET A 247 -28.19 -28.34 -3.72
CA MET A 247 -28.84 -27.78 -2.53
C MET A 247 -30.33 -28.17 -2.49
N ALA A 248 -30.78 -28.60 -1.31
CA ALA A 248 -32.20 -28.80 -1.03
C ALA A 248 -32.79 -27.46 -0.61
N TRP A 249 -33.38 -26.76 -1.58
CA TRP A 249 -33.96 -25.43 -1.39
C TRP A 249 -35.17 -25.51 -0.43
N PRO A 250 -35.27 -24.60 0.56
CA PRO A 250 -36.33 -24.67 1.57
C PRO A 250 -37.67 -24.27 0.95
N GLU A 251 -38.66 -25.17 1.01
CA GLU A 251 -40.02 -24.93 0.50
C GLU A 251 -40.68 -23.69 1.12
N GLU A 252 -40.35 -23.40 2.38
CA GLU A 252 -40.81 -22.22 3.12
C GLU A 252 -40.45 -20.90 2.42
N MET A 253 -39.32 -20.86 1.70
CA MET A 253 -38.86 -19.69 0.95
C MET A 253 -39.42 -19.63 -0.47
N LEU A 254 -40.13 -20.67 -0.92
CA LEU A 254 -40.69 -20.82 -2.27
C LEU A 254 -42.21 -20.60 -2.33
N GLN A 255 -42.81 -20.07 -1.27
CA GLN A 255 -44.26 -19.91 -1.18
C GLN A 255 -44.80 -18.85 -2.16
N PRO A 256 -45.92 -19.13 -2.87
CA PRO A 256 -46.56 -18.15 -3.74
C PRO A 256 -46.91 -16.85 -3.00
N GLY A 257 -46.62 -15.71 -3.62
CA GLY A 257 -46.89 -14.37 -3.06
C GLY A 257 -45.88 -13.88 -2.01
N LYS A 258 -44.85 -14.67 -1.68
CA LYS A 258 -43.72 -14.22 -0.86
C LYS A 258 -42.49 -14.00 -1.74
N GLU A 259 -41.89 -12.82 -1.64
CA GLU A 259 -40.55 -12.56 -2.17
C GLU A 259 -39.54 -12.88 -1.07
N ALA A 260 -38.58 -13.76 -1.36
CA ALA A 260 -37.48 -14.04 -0.46
C ALA A 260 -36.14 -13.76 -1.17
N VAL A 261 -35.18 -13.24 -0.41
CA VAL A 261 -33.83 -12.98 -0.90
C VAL A 261 -32.85 -13.71 0.00
N LEU A 262 -31.94 -14.48 -0.59
CA LEU A 262 -30.88 -15.17 0.13
C LEU A 262 -29.53 -14.68 -0.39
N ASP A 263 -28.73 -14.08 0.49
CA ASP A 263 -27.34 -13.76 0.22
C ASP A 263 -26.43 -14.89 0.70
N LEU A 264 -26.03 -15.77 -0.22
CA LEU A 264 -25.07 -16.82 0.05
C LEU A 264 -23.64 -16.26 -0.06
N ARG A 265 -23.00 -16.06 1.08
CA ARG A 265 -21.59 -15.64 1.14
C ARG A 265 -20.68 -16.84 1.30
N PHE A 266 -19.58 -16.85 0.57
CA PHE A 266 -18.57 -17.91 0.68
C PHE A 266 -17.18 -17.40 0.33
N ARG A 267 -16.17 -18.11 0.82
CA ARG A 267 -14.76 -17.87 0.50
C ARG A 267 -14.19 -19.07 -0.24
N VAL A 268 -13.51 -18.81 -1.35
CA VAL A 268 -12.60 -19.77 -1.99
C VAL A 268 -11.21 -19.55 -1.38
N ASP A 269 -10.62 -20.58 -0.78
CA ASP A 269 -9.27 -20.50 -0.21
C ASP A 269 -8.17 -20.70 -1.29
N PRO A 270 -6.87 -20.50 -0.97
CA PRO A 270 -5.79 -20.67 -1.93
C PRO A 270 -5.64 -22.10 -2.50
N SER A 271 -6.26 -23.11 -1.86
CA SER A 271 -6.30 -24.48 -2.36
C SER A 271 -7.44 -24.72 -3.36
N GLY A 272 -8.30 -23.73 -3.57
CA GLY A 272 -9.50 -23.81 -4.39
C GLY A 272 -10.70 -24.39 -3.67
N ARG A 273 -10.65 -24.59 -2.34
CA ARG A 273 -11.80 -25.09 -1.57
C ARG A 273 -12.74 -23.94 -1.26
N ALA A 274 -14.02 -24.10 -1.59
CA ALA A 274 -15.06 -23.16 -1.20
C ALA A 274 -15.59 -23.48 0.20
N LEU A 275 -15.67 -22.46 1.05
CA LEU A 275 -16.16 -22.51 2.42
C LEU A 275 -17.32 -21.51 2.55
N PRO A 276 -18.55 -21.97 2.87
CA PRO A 276 -19.67 -21.07 3.07
C PRO A 276 -19.45 -20.28 4.36
N LEU A 277 -19.80 -18.99 4.33
CA LEU A 277 -19.84 -18.14 5.51
C LEU A 277 -21.21 -18.27 6.20
N PRO A 278 -21.31 -17.96 7.50
CA PRO A 278 -22.60 -17.97 8.20
C PRO A 278 -23.64 -17.12 7.48
N VAL A 279 -24.83 -17.70 7.31
CA VAL A 279 -26.01 -17.01 6.76
C VAL A 279 -26.82 -16.36 7.88
N GLY A 280 -27.75 -15.47 7.53
CA GLY A 280 -28.60 -14.76 8.49
C GLY A 280 -29.47 -15.70 9.34
N ALA A 281 -29.87 -15.22 10.51
CA ALA A 281 -30.69 -15.99 11.46
C ALA A 281 -32.11 -16.30 10.93
N ASP A 282 -32.53 -15.57 9.90
CA ASP A 282 -33.77 -15.78 9.13
C ASP A 282 -33.71 -17.01 8.20
N VAL A 283 -32.53 -17.60 8.00
CA VAL A 283 -32.36 -18.80 7.19
C VAL A 283 -32.55 -20.07 8.03
N PRO A 284 -33.48 -20.99 7.67
CA PRO A 284 -33.77 -22.19 8.46
C PRO A 284 -32.53 -23.06 8.74
N ALA A 285 -32.38 -23.55 9.98
CA ALA A 285 -31.22 -24.33 10.40
C ALA A 285 -31.00 -25.61 9.56
N SER A 286 -32.09 -26.26 9.12
CA SER A 286 -32.07 -27.40 8.21
C SER A 286 -31.40 -27.04 6.87
N PHE A 287 -31.67 -25.84 6.36
CA PHE A 287 -31.08 -25.34 5.13
C PHE A 287 -29.62 -24.92 5.33
N GLN A 288 -29.23 -24.38 6.48
CA GLN A 288 -27.83 -24.10 6.81
C GLN A 288 -26.96 -25.37 6.74
N GLY A 289 -27.45 -26.48 7.32
CA GLY A 289 -26.78 -27.78 7.23
C GLY A 289 -26.67 -28.30 5.79
N ASN A 290 -27.70 -28.04 4.97
CA ASN A 290 -27.69 -28.40 3.56
C ASN A 290 -26.65 -27.60 2.75
N ILE A 291 -26.53 -26.29 2.98
CA ILE A 291 -25.50 -25.44 2.38
C ILE A 291 -24.11 -26.01 2.72
N ALA A 292 -23.84 -26.30 3.99
CA ALA A 292 -22.57 -26.89 4.41
C ALA A 292 -22.26 -28.22 3.70
N ALA A 293 -23.27 -29.09 3.55
CA ALA A 293 -23.13 -30.37 2.85
C ALA A 293 -22.97 -30.22 1.33
N ALA A 294 -23.54 -29.19 0.71
CA ALA A 294 -23.34 -28.90 -0.71
C ALA A 294 -21.93 -28.35 -0.98
N PHE A 295 -21.41 -27.49 -0.09
CA PHE A 295 -20.05 -26.95 -0.21
C PHE A 295 -18.97 -27.99 0.07
N SER A 296 -19.21 -28.95 0.98
CA SER A 296 -18.24 -30.03 1.24
C SER A 296 -18.03 -30.96 0.04
N ARG A 297 -19.04 -31.09 -0.83
CA ARG A 297 -19.01 -31.88 -2.08
C ARG A 297 -18.63 -31.06 -3.32
N MET A 298 -18.42 -29.75 -3.16
CA MET A 298 -18.19 -28.83 -4.27
C MET A 298 -16.85 -29.12 -4.96
N PRO A 299 -16.80 -29.10 -6.31
CA PRO A 299 -15.55 -29.15 -7.04
C PRO A 299 -14.57 -28.08 -6.57
N ARG A 300 -13.27 -28.37 -6.62
CA ARG A 300 -12.25 -27.36 -6.35
C ARG A 300 -12.28 -26.29 -7.44
N TRP A 301 -12.33 -25.04 -7.00
CA TRP A 301 -12.22 -23.86 -7.84
C TRP A 301 -10.78 -23.68 -8.30
N LYS A 302 -10.60 -23.00 -9.44
CA LYS A 302 -9.33 -22.32 -9.69
C LYS A 302 -9.26 -21.15 -8.69
N PRO A 303 -8.29 -21.12 -7.77
CA PRO A 303 -8.20 -20.05 -6.77
C PRO A 303 -7.89 -18.72 -7.45
N ALA A 304 -8.22 -17.63 -6.79
CA ALA A 304 -7.79 -16.31 -7.22
C ALA A 304 -6.27 -16.22 -7.14
N ARG A 305 -5.68 -15.39 -8.00
CA ARG A 305 -4.25 -15.11 -7.97
C ARG A 305 -4.00 -13.61 -7.91
N ARG A 306 -3.00 -13.20 -7.14
CA ARG A 306 -2.44 -11.84 -7.14
C ARG A 306 -0.95 -11.95 -7.31
N LEU A 307 -0.40 -11.22 -8.29
CA LEU A 307 0.99 -11.39 -8.71
C LEU A 307 1.33 -12.86 -9.02
N GLY A 308 0.37 -13.62 -9.57
CA GLY A 308 0.51 -15.06 -9.80
C GLY A 308 0.42 -15.93 -8.55
N ILE A 309 0.45 -15.40 -7.33
CA ILE A 309 0.36 -16.16 -6.07
C ILE A 309 -1.11 -16.42 -5.73
N ALA A 310 -1.45 -17.65 -5.37
CA ALA A 310 -2.81 -18.04 -4.99
C ALA A 310 -3.25 -17.34 -3.69
N VAL A 311 -4.44 -16.75 -3.69
CA VAL A 311 -5.03 -16.04 -2.56
C VAL A 311 -6.49 -16.43 -2.37
N SER A 312 -7.03 -16.13 -1.18
CA SER A 312 -8.45 -16.28 -0.92
C SER A 312 -9.26 -15.24 -1.69
N ASP A 313 -10.45 -15.63 -2.14
CA ASP A 313 -11.43 -14.75 -2.79
C ASP A 313 -12.80 -14.95 -2.17
N SER A 314 -13.56 -13.87 -1.99
CA SER A 314 -14.84 -13.89 -1.31
C SER A 314 -15.94 -13.50 -2.28
N PHE A 315 -17.02 -14.28 -2.28
CA PHE A 315 -18.16 -14.12 -3.16
C PHE A 315 -19.43 -13.94 -2.35
N THR A 316 -20.35 -13.16 -2.90
CA THR A 316 -21.74 -13.10 -2.46
C THR A 316 -22.61 -13.46 -3.65
N GLN A 317 -23.34 -14.56 -3.56
CA GLN A 317 -24.35 -14.95 -4.53
C GLN A 317 -25.74 -14.69 -3.94
N THR A 318 -26.43 -13.71 -4.49
CA THR A 318 -27.83 -13.41 -4.13
C THR A 318 -28.76 -14.31 -4.93
N PHE A 319 -29.69 -14.97 -4.26
CA PHE A 319 -30.81 -15.69 -4.86
C PHE A 319 -32.08 -14.91 -4.56
N ARG A 320 -32.89 -14.64 -5.59
CA ARG A 320 -34.24 -14.10 -5.40
C ARG A 320 -35.24 -15.19 -5.72
N PHE A 321 -36.13 -15.43 -4.77
CA PHE A 321 -37.24 -16.34 -4.92
C PHE A 321 -38.48 -15.47 -5.11
N GLY A 322 -39.15 -15.68 -6.24
CA GLY A 322 -40.38 -15.00 -6.56
C GLY A 322 -41.25 -15.93 -7.39
N PHE A 323 -42.54 -15.97 -7.08
CA PHE A 323 -43.51 -16.66 -7.90
C PHE A 323 -43.95 -15.72 -9.03
N ARG A 324 -43.56 -16.01 -10.28
CA ARG A 324 -44.08 -15.32 -11.48
C ARG A 324 -45.02 -16.26 -12.23
N MET A 325 -46.31 -15.89 -12.30
CA MET A 325 -47.18 -16.49 -13.30
C MET A 325 -46.83 -15.91 -14.67
N SER A 326 -46.45 -16.75 -15.63
CA SER A 326 -46.43 -16.39 -17.04
C SER A 326 -47.59 -17.08 -17.76
N LEU A 327 -48.50 -16.30 -18.33
CA LEU A 327 -49.51 -16.78 -19.26
C LEU A 327 -48.93 -16.74 -20.68
N SER A 328 -48.70 -17.89 -21.32
CA SER A 328 -48.49 -17.94 -22.77
C SER A 328 -49.83 -18.16 -23.46
N LEU A 329 -50.30 -17.17 -24.19
CA LEU A 329 -51.45 -17.32 -25.10
C LEU A 329 -50.93 -17.85 -26.44
N GLY A 330 -50.82 -19.17 -26.56
CA GLY A 330 -50.71 -19.85 -27.86
C GLY A 330 -52.08 -19.88 -28.53
N GLY A 331 -52.16 -19.44 -29.79
CA GLY A 331 -53.39 -19.49 -30.58
C GLY A 331 -53.89 -20.92 -30.77
N ASP A 332 -55.20 -21.10 -30.58
CA ASP A 332 -55.99 -22.31 -30.84
C ASP A 332 -55.50 -23.62 -30.19
N SER A 333 -55.63 -23.69 -28.87
CA SER A 333 -56.23 -24.85 -28.17
C SER A 333 -56.30 -24.54 -26.67
N ARG A 334 -57.34 -25.05 -26.01
CA ARG A 334 -57.55 -24.94 -24.55
C ARG A 334 -56.54 -25.84 -23.82
N ASP A 335 -55.28 -25.44 -23.82
CA ASP A 335 -54.27 -26.02 -22.95
C ASP A 335 -53.51 -24.88 -22.26
N THR A 336 -54.06 -24.43 -21.13
CA THR A 336 -53.32 -23.58 -20.18
C THR A 336 -52.35 -24.47 -19.42
N SER A 337 -51.16 -24.71 -19.99
CA SER A 337 -50.06 -25.29 -19.24
C SER A 337 -49.46 -24.19 -18.34
N VAL A 338 -49.65 -24.35 -17.03
CA VAL A 338 -48.92 -23.57 -16.02
C VAL A 338 -47.53 -24.19 -15.88
N GLU A 339 -46.51 -23.58 -16.50
CA GLU A 339 -45.14 -24.01 -16.27
C GLU A 339 -44.62 -23.48 -14.92
N PRO A 340 -43.93 -24.31 -14.10
CA PRO A 340 -43.26 -23.83 -12.91
C PRO A 340 -42.23 -22.75 -13.27
N GLY A 341 -42.34 -21.59 -12.63
CA GLY A 341 -41.54 -20.40 -12.94
C GLY A 341 -40.04 -20.67 -13.04
N ARG A 342 -39.42 -20.09 -14.08
CA ARG A 342 -37.96 -20.13 -14.28
C ARG A 342 -37.24 -19.57 -13.05
N ARG A 343 -36.26 -20.34 -12.57
CA ARG A 343 -35.27 -19.88 -11.57
C ARG A 343 -34.36 -18.85 -12.24
N GLU A 344 -34.61 -17.57 -12.03
CA GLU A 344 -33.79 -16.51 -12.61
C GLU A 344 -32.75 -16.03 -11.58
N VAL A 345 -31.49 -16.42 -11.80
CA VAL A 345 -30.35 -15.97 -10.98
C VAL A 345 -29.78 -14.70 -11.60
N GLU A 346 -30.25 -13.54 -11.12
CA GLU A 346 -29.72 -12.25 -11.56
C GLU A 346 -28.22 -12.09 -11.22
N ARG A 347 -27.47 -11.53 -12.17
CA ARG A 347 -26.03 -11.25 -12.08
C ARG A 347 -25.78 -10.07 -11.14
N PHE A 348 -24.81 -10.20 -10.24
CA PHE A 348 -24.08 -9.05 -9.70
C PHE A 348 -22.56 -9.30 -9.73
N ALA A 349 -21.84 -8.27 -10.17
CA ALA A 349 -20.39 -8.26 -10.28
C ALA A 349 -19.75 -8.15 -8.90
N ALA A 350 -18.64 -8.87 -8.70
CA ALA A 350 -17.75 -8.61 -7.58
C ALA A 350 -17.32 -7.12 -7.64
N SER A 351 -17.76 -6.33 -6.67
CA SER A 351 -17.26 -4.97 -6.47
C SER A 351 -15.86 -5.05 -5.87
N ALA A 352 -14.86 -5.35 -6.70
CA ALA A 352 -13.47 -5.13 -6.32
C ALA A 352 -13.20 -3.62 -6.43
N SER A 353 -12.86 -2.98 -5.32
CA SER A 353 -12.21 -1.67 -5.37
C SER A 353 -11.01 -1.80 -6.30
N THR A 354 -11.03 -1.10 -7.43
CA THR A 354 -10.01 -1.23 -8.48
C THR A 354 -8.80 -0.40 -8.10
N VAL A 355 -8.15 -0.73 -6.98
CA VAL A 355 -6.80 -0.23 -6.70
C VAL A 355 -5.92 -0.75 -7.82
N GLN A 356 -5.38 0.16 -8.61
CA GLN A 356 -4.49 -0.19 -9.70
C GLN A 356 -3.06 -0.26 -9.18
N TYR A 357 -2.19 -0.95 -9.91
CA TYR A 357 -0.82 -1.18 -9.45
C TYR A 357 0.17 -1.08 -10.60
N TYR A 358 1.35 -0.51 -10.31
CA TYR A 358 2.54 -0.78 -11.11
C TYR A 358 3.20 -2.05 -10.60
N VAL A 359 3.42 -3.02 -11.50
CA VAL A 359 4.00 -4.31 -11.15
C VAL A 359 5.42 -4.40 -11.68
N PHE A 360 6.35 -4.75 -10.80
CA PHE A 360 7.75 -4.99 -11.14
C PHE A 360 8.26 -6.28 -10.53
N ARG A 361 9.36 -6.80 -11.08
CA ARG A 361 10.15 -7.85 -10.46
C ARG A 361 11.50 -7.27 -10.06
N SER A 362 12.00 -7.66 -8.90
CA SER A 362 13.35 -7.31 -8.46
C SER A 362 14.15 -8.56 -8.14
N THR A 363 15.33 -8.67 -8.73
CA THR A 363 16.34 -9.68 -8.36
C THR A 363 17.14 -9.28 -7.10
N ARG A 364 16.85 -8.13 -6.50
CA ARG A 364 17.58 -7.60 -5.32
C ARG A 364 16.64 -7.02 -4.26
N LEU A 365 17.05 -7.13 -3.01
CA LEU A 365 16.44 -6.41 -1.88
C LEU A 365 17.19 -5.09 -1.62
N GLY A 366 16.69 -4.28 -0.69
CA GLY A 366 17.22 -2.99 -0.29
C GLY A 366 16.26 -1.84 -0.64
N TYR A 367 16.84 -0.67 -0.94
CA TYR A 367 16.06 0.48 -1.40
C TYR A 367 15.65 0.29 -2.86
N LEU A 368 14.35 0.32 -3.10
CA LEU A 368 13.73 0.20 -4.42
C LEU A 368 12.75 1.35 -4.62
N ASN A 369 12.60 1.82 -5.85
CA ASN A 369 11.78 2.97 -6.14
C ASN A 369 11.03 2.80 -7.46
N CYS A 370 9.73 3.11 -7.46
CA CYS A 370 8.88 3.10 -8.64
C CYS A 370 8.76 4.53 -9.17
N ASP A 371 9.62 4.88 -10.12
CA ASP A 371 9.76 6.25 -10.60
C ASP A 371 9.72 6.31 -12.12
N ARG A 372 9.54 7.52 -12.64
CA ARG A 372 9.85 7.81 -14.04
C ARG A 372 10.83 8.97 -14.10
N PHE A 373 11.58 9.07 -15.18
CA PHE A 373 12.33 10.29 -15.45
C PHE A 373 11.36 11.44 -15.69
N LEU A 374 11.64 12.58 -15.05
CA LEU A 374 10.94 13.81 -15.36
C LEU A 374 11.39 14.31 -16.73
N GLU A 375 10.42 14.45 -17.63
CA GLU A 375 10.61 15.07 -18.94
C GLU A 375 9.95 16.44 -18.92
N ASP A 376 10.78 17.48 -18.91
CA ASP A 376 10.32 18.86 -19.00
C ASP A 376 10.72 19.43 -20.35
N GLY A 377 9.75 19.97 -21.10
CA GLY A 377 9.99 20.59 -22.38
C GLY A 377 10.60 22.00 -22.27
N ARG A 378 10.60 22.60 -21.08
CA ARG A 378 11.16 23.94 -20.84
C ARG A 378 12.69 23.88 -20.75
N PRO A 379 13.41 24.96 -21.12
CA PRO A 379 14.82 25.10 -20.82
C PRO A 379 15.05 25.07 -19.31
N LEU A 380 15.83 24.09 -18.85
CA LEU A 380 16.16 23.94 -17.43
C LEU A 380 17.08 25.07 -16.97
N THR A 381 16.92 25.50 -15.71
CA THR A 381 17.70 26.59 -15.09
C THR A 381 18.51 26.08 -13.89
N GLU A 382 19.40 26.93 -13.38
CA GLU A 382 20.01 26.78 -12.06
C GLU A 382 19.19 27.57 -11.04
N TYR A 383 18.81 26.93 -9.94
CA TYR A 383 18.19 27.61 -8.79
C TYR A 383 19.19 27.74 -7.65
N LEU A 384 19.22 28.93 -7.04
CA LEU A 384 20.22 29.32 -6.05
C LEU A 384 19.54 29.62 -4.71
N VAL A 385 20.08 29.03 -3.64
CA VAL A 385 19.62 29.23 -2.26
C VAL A 385 20.79 29.74 -1.43
N GLN A 386 20.72 30.97 -0.94
CA GLN A 386 21.70 31.53 -0.02
C GLN A 386 21.30 31.18 1.42
N THR A 387 22.17 30.51 2.18
CA THR A 387 21.88 30.15 3.58
C THR A 387 22.24 31.24 4.58
N GLY A 388 23.08 32.20 4.19
CA GLY A 388 23.62 33.25 5.07
C GLY A 388 24.65 32.75 6.10
N ASP A 389 24.89 31.43 6.13
CA ASP A 389 25.80 30.77 7.07
C ASP A 389 26.61 29.68 6.35
N SER A 390 27.93 29.72 6.53
CA SER A 390 28.87 28.71 6.02
C SER A 390 29.08 27.53 6.99
N GLY A 391 28.35 27.49 8.11
CA GLY A 391 28.30 26.37 9.05
C GLY A 391 27.66 25.10 8.50
N ASP A 392 27.43 24.12 9.35
CA ASP A 392 26.84 22.82 8.98
C ASP A 392 25.33 22.98 8.74
N VAL A 393 24.97 23.44 7.54
CA VAL A 393 23.59 23.50 7.02
C VAL A 393 23.46 22.53 5.85
N GLN A 394 22.42 21.70 5.83
CA GLN A 394 22.03 20.86 4.69
C GLN A 394 20.67 21.31 4.16
N VAL A 395 20.56 21.44 2.83
CA VAL A 395 19.35 21.95 2.17
C VAL A 395 18.83 20.93 1.15
N ARG A 396 17.51 20.69 1.17
CA ARG A 396 16.79 19.90 0.16
C ARG A 396 15.64 20.71 -0.43
N LEU A 397 15.42 20.59 -1.74
CA LEU A 397 14.23 21.14 -2.39
C LEU A 397 13.16 20.06 -2.50
N VAL A 398 11.92 20.43 -2.19
CA VAL A 398 10.72 19.60 -2.35
C VAL A 398 9.78 20.31 -3.33
N PHE A 399 9.51 19.69 -4.48
CA PHE A 399 8.65 20.25 -5.52
C PHE A 399 7.18 19.91 -5.26
N HIS A 400 6.29 20.89 -5.40
CA HIS A 400 4.86 20.72 -5.09
C HIS A 400 4.10 20.03 -6.23
N SER A 401 4.51 20.29 -7.47
CA SER A 401 3.84 19.82 -8.69
C SER A 401 4.44 18.55 -9.30
N LEU A 402 5.72 18.27 -9.03
CA LEU A 402 6.51 17.27 -9.76
C LEU A 402 6.69 15.94 -9.01
N LYS A 403 6.13 15.83 -7.80
CA LYS A 403 6.36 14.70 -6.86
C LYS A 403 7.85 14.32 -6.80
N SER A 404 8.70 15.33 -6.59
CA SER A 404 10.16 15.24 -6.68
C SER A 404 10.81 16.00 -5.52
N MET A 405 11.94 15.52 -5.03
CA MET A 405 12.82 16.22 -4.11
C MET A 405 14.30 15.94 -4.41
N ILE A 406 15.14 16.97 -4.38
CA ILE A 406 16.55 16.88 -4.79
C ILE A 406 17.47 17.60 -3.82
N ASP A 407 18.68 17.06 -3.69
CA ASP A 407 19.78 17.72 -3.00
C ASP A 407 20.42 18.82 -3.86
N GLY A 408 21.04 19.77 -3.19
CA GLY A 408 21.81 20.85 -3.81
C GLY A 408 23.29 20.64 -3.62
N TYR A 409 24.07 21.20 -4.55
CA TYR A 409 25.51 21.24 -4.46
C TYR A 409 25.92 22.47 -3.65
N ARG A 410 26.64 22.23 -2.57
CA ARG A 410 27.07 23.27 -1.65
C ARG A 410 28.40 23.89 -2.10
N ASP A 411 28.43 25.23 -2.13
CA ASP A 411 29.58 26.08 -2.40
C ASP A 411 29.62 27.21 -1.36
N GLY A 412 30.27 26.97 -0.21
CA GLY A 412 30.23 27.89 0.93
C GLY A 412 28.84 27.99 1.58
N ASP A 413 28.27 29.19 1.59
CA ASP A 413 26.91 29.49 2.06
C ASP A 413 25.88 29.56 0.91
N LEU A 414 26.28 29.14 -0.30
CA LEU A 414 25.42 29.03 -1.47
C LEU A 414 25.14 27.57 -1.80
N TYR A 415 23.86 27.24 -1.95
CA TYR A 415 23.41 25.97 -2.51
C TYR A 415 22.96 26.17 -3.96
N ARG A 416 23.50 25.33 -4.85
CA ARG A 416 23.20 25.30 -6.29
C ARG A 416 22.37 24.07 -6.63
N PHE A 417 21.25 24.29 -7.30
CA PHE A 417 20.37 23.23 -7.79
C PHE A 417 20.33 23.32 -9.32
N PRO A 418 21.23 22.61 -10.01
CA PRO A 418 21.29 22.65 -11.47
C PRO A 418 20.12 21.88 -12.09
N ARG A 419 19.79 22.24 -13.33
CA ARG A 419 18.85 21.51 -14.19
C ARG A 419 17.43 21.37 -13.63
N VAL A 420 16.94 22.39 -12.94
CA VAL A 420 15.56 22.43 -12.44
C VAL A 420 14.63 23.11 -13.43
N PRO A 421 13.36 22.70 -13.56
CA PRO A 421 12.40 23.45 -14.34
C PRO A 421 12.15 24.84 -13.75
N PRO A 422 12.08 25.91 -14.54
CA PRO A 422 11.80 27.26 -14.04
C PRO A 422 10.31 27.41 -13.69
N GLY A 423 10.00 28.25 -12.70
CA GLY A 423 8.64 28.62 -12.32
C GLY A 423 7.96 27.68 -11.34
N GLU A 424 8.66 26.64 -10.87
CA GLU A 424 8.12 25.66 -9.95
C GLU A 424 8.04 26.21 -8.53
N ARG A 425 6.89 25.97 -7.89
CA ARG A 425 6.74 26.19 -6.45
C ARG A 425 7.44 25.06 -5.70
N VAL A 426 8.34 25.45 -4.80
CA VAL A 426 9.13 24.51 -4.00
C VAL A 426 9.04 24.88 -2.52
N THR A 427 9.19 23.87 -1.67
CA THR A 427 9.57 24.07 -0.27
C THR A 427 11.05 23.77 -0.13
N ILE A 428 11.78 24.75 0.38
CA ILE A 428 13.20 24.65 0.73
C ILE A 428 13.27 24.17 2.17
N VAL A 429 13.80 22.98 2.40
CA VAL A 429 14.00 22.42 3.74
C VAL A 429 15.46 22.55 4.11
N ALA A 430 15.77 23.35 5.13
CA ALA A 430 17.12 23.54 5.64
C ALA A 430 17.22 22.95 7.06
N VAL A 431 18.24 22.13 7.31
CA VAL A 431 18.54 21.54 8.61
C VAL A 431 19.94 21.94 9.01
N ARG A 432 20.14 22.35 10.27
CA ARG A 432 21.46 22.70 10.81
C ARG A 432 21.65 22.23 12.24
N GLN A 433 22.89 22.20 12.70
CA GLN A 433 23.20 22.05 14.12
C GLN A 433 23.37 23.43 14.78
N GLN A 434 22.71 23.66 15.91
CA GLN A 434 22.77 24.88 16.71
C GLN A 434 22.92 24.52 18.19
N GLY A 435 24.10 24.80 18.77
CA GLY A 435 24.35 24.58 20.21
C GLY A 435 24.21 23.12 20.66
N GLY A 436 24.64 22.15 19.83
CA GLY A 436 24.51 20.72 20.11
C GLY A 436 23.11 20.14 19.86
N ARG A 437 22.12 20.97 19.52
CA ARG A 437 20.78 20.56 19.07
C ARG A 437 20.63 20.79 17.58
N TYR A 438 19.61 20.22 16.97
CA TYR A 438 19.30 20.48 15.57
C TYR A 438 18.21 21.54 15.44
N ALA A 439 18.23 22.28 14.35
CA ALA A 439 17.20 23.24 14.00
C ALA A 439 16.78 23.05 12.53
N ILE A 440 15.51 23.30 12.22
CA ILE A 440 14.92 23.14 10.89
C ILE A 440 14.21 24.42 10.46
N ALA A 441 14.38 24.79 9.19
CA ALA A 441 13.62 25.83 8.52
C ALA A 441 12.92 25.24 7.28
N MET A 442 11.73 25.73 6.99
CA MET A 442 10.95 25.37 5.81
C MET A 442 10.37 26.64 5.21
N GLU A 443 10.84 27.01 4.04
CA GLU A 443 10.41 28.24 3.35
C GLU A 443 9.96 27.93 1.93
N GLU A 444 9.06 28.74 1.40
CA GLU A 444 8.62 28.59 0.01
C GLU A 444 9.53 29.35 -0.94
N GLY A 445 9.75 28.77 -2.12
CA GLY A 445 10.53 29.36 -3.21
C GLY A 445 9.85 29.19 -4.56
N ASN A 446 10.36 29.93 -5.54
CA ASN A 446 10.03 29.76 -6.94
C ASN A 446 11.32 29.57 -7.74
N THR A 447 11.43 28.52 -8.55
CA THR A 447 12.68 28.18 -9.25
C THR A 447 13.07 29.15 -10.37
N SER A 448 12.25 30.15 -10.70
CA SER A 448 12.61 31.25 -11.59
C SER A 448 13.33 32.41 -10.89
N THR A 449 13.37 32.43 -9.56
CA THR A 449 14.01 33.48 -8.78
C THR A 449 15.21 32.91 -8.00
N ARG A 450 15.87 33.75 -7.20
CA ARG A 450 16.85 33.29 -6.21
C ARG A 450 16.21 33.37 -4.83
N HIS A 451 16.48 32.38 -3.97
CA HIS A 451 16.24 32.56 -2.54
C HIS A 451 17.44 33.28 -1.92
N ALA A 452 17.19 34.49 -1.43
CA ALA A 452 18.15 35.34 -0.77
C ALA A 452 17.54 35.79 0.56
N GLY A 453 17.91 35.12 1.65
CA GLY A 453 17.42 35.46 2.98
C GLY A 453 17.96 34.52 4.04
N ASP A 454 18.06 35.04 5.27
CA ASP A 454 18.39 34.22 6.44
C ASP A 454 17.20 33.32 6.79
N PHE A 455 17.44 32.02 6.86
CA PHE A 455 16.40 31.06 7.24
C PHE A 455 15.89 31.30 8.66
N THR A 456 14.56 31.26 8.83
CA THR A 456 13.95 31.27 10.16
C THR A 456 13.92 29.86 10.75
N TYR A 457 14.94 29.52 11.54
CA TYR A 457 15.10 28.20 12.14
C TYR A 457 14.26 28.01 13.41
N GLU A 458 13.67 26.83 13.53
CA GLU A 458 13.01 26.34 14.74
C GLU A 458 13.77 25.13 15.29
N LEU A 459 13.98 25.06 16.61
CA LEU A 459 14.65 23.92 17.24
C LEU A 459 13.86 22.62 17.03
N VAL A 460 14.56 21.55 16.67
CA VAL A 460 13.95 20.26 16.39
C VAL A 460 13.59 19.57 17.70
N THR A 461 12.28 19.48 17.99
CA THR A 461 11.71 18.49 18.90
C THR A 461 11.07 17.37 18.08
N GLU A 462 10.88 16.19 18.67
CA GLU A 462 10.26 15.06 17.97
C GLU A 462 8.85 15.38 17.44
N ASP A 463 8.04 16.10 18.24
CA ASP A 463 6.70 16.51 17.84
C ASP A 463 6.70 17.53 16.70
N VAL A 464 7.56 18.56 16.79
CA VAL A 464 7.72 19.58 15.74
C VAL A 464 8.16 18.91 14.44
N LEU A 465 9.10 17.98 14.52
CA LEU A 465 9.60 17.21 13.39
C LEU A 465 8.47 16.42 12.73
N LYS A 466 7.78 15.55 13.48
CA LYS A 466 6.70 14.71 12.93
C LYS A 466 5.61 15.56 12.27
N GLN A 467 5.24 16.68 12.89
CA GLN A 467 4.22 17.58 12.33
C GLN A 467 4.68 18.24 11.03
N LYS A 468 5.89 18.81 10.98
CA LYS A 468 6.42 19.49 9.80
C LYS A 468 6.63 18.52 8.63
N ILE A 469 7.23 17.37 8.89
CA ILE A 469 7.47 16.33 7.87
C ILE A 469 6.15 15.82 7.29
N LYS A 470 5.16 15.54 8.13
CA LYS A 470 3.84 15.06 7.68
C LYS A 470 3.09 16.08 6.82
N ARG A 471 3.33 17.40 7.00
CA ARG A 471 2.73 18.43 6.13
C ARG A 471 3.25 18.35 4.70
N LEU A 472 4.50 17.94 4.49
CA LEU A 472 5.08 17.78 3.15
C LEU A 472 4.40 16.66 2.35
N ASN A 473 3.77 15.68 3.02
CA ASN A 473 3.02 14.62 2.35
C ASN A 473 1.67 15.09 1.75
N ARG A 474 1.28 16.34 1.99
CA ARG A 474 0.04 16.94 1.47
C ARG A 474 0.28 17.89 0.30
N LEU A 475 1.55 18.10 -0.07
CA LEU A 475 1.93 18.98 -1.17
C LEU A 475 1.53 18.42 -2.53
#